data_AF-A0A436BMI4-F1
#
_entry.id   AF-A0A436BMI4-F1
#
_cell.length_a   1.000
_cell.length_b   1.000
_cell.length_c   1.000
_cell.angle_alpha   90.00
_cell.angle_beta   90.00
_cell.angle_gamma   90.00
#
_symmetry.space_group_name_H-M   'P 1'
#
loop_
_entity.id
_entity.type
_entity.pdbx_description
1 polymer ?
#
loop_
_entity_poly.entity_id
_entity_poly.type
_entity_poly.pdbx_seq_one_letter_code
_entity_poly.pdbx_strand_id
1 'polypeptide(L)'
;QLKRLGIEVVADRPGVGENLTDHPHIAVGAHFKKSARLKPGQRRHIFLGVRYSSNHAGCHPGDMLLMPVNRAGWHPLGKAMGALNVCVNKSYSRGTVMLKSAVQTDEPIVDLNFASDGRDLMRLVDGFRRICKIMQSPDVQQHVNTWFLAGYSDEARALSVRKPSNWVKTATAAYLFDYAPFFRETLLKRKFGTTDRIQAMLGNEELIADWVKQSVWSGWHVSGTCKMGADSDPLAVLDAECRVRGVQGLRVVDASIMPTIVAANTNITT
;
A
#
# COMPACT_ATOMS: atom_id res chain seq x y z
N GLN A 1 2.08 -5.24 -29.48
CA GLN A 1 1.39 -4.03 -28.99
C GLN A 1 1.64 -2.85 -29.93
N LEU A 2 2.89 -2.43 -30.13
CA LEU A 2 3.29 -1.28 -30.95
C LEU A 2 2.62 -1.22 -32.34
N LYS A 3 2.66 -2.33 -33.10
CA LYS A 3 1.99 -2.43 -34.42
C LYS A 3 0.49 -2.09 -34.39
N ARG A 4 -0.24 -2.48 -33.33
CA ARG A 4 -1.68 -2.18 -33.20
C ARG A 4 -1.95 -0.69 -32.99
N LEU A 5 -0.95 0.05 -32.50
CA LEU A 5 -1.00 1.49 -32.28
C LEU A 5 -0.37 2.28 -33.44
N GLY A 6 0.05 1.61 -34.52
CA GLY A 6 0.73 2.26 -35.64
C GLY A 6 2.16 2.71 -35.35
N ILE A 7 2.80 2.18 -34.30
CA ILE A 7 4.16 2.51 -33.90
C ILE A 7 5.14 1.57 -34.59
N GLU A 8 6.18 2.14 -35.22
CA GLU A 8 7.28 1.38 -35.82
C GLU A 8 8.04 0.58 -34.77
N VAL A 9 8.36 -0.68 -35.08
CA VAL A 9 9.09 -1.56 -34.16
C VAL A 9 10.58 -1.49 -34.48
N VAL A 10 11.34 -0.80 -33.64
CA VAL A 10 12.82 -0.75 -33.72
C VAL A 10 13.46 -2.04 -33.18
N ALA A 11 12.97 -2.52 -32.03
CA ALA A 11 13.40 -3.77 -31.42
C ALA A 11 12.22 -4.44 -30.72
N ASP A 12 12.03 -5.74 -30.97
CA ASP A 12 10.97 -6.51 -30.32
C ASP A 12 11.43 -6.99 -28.94
N ARG A 13 11.01 -6.25 -27.90
CA ARG A 13 11.33 -6.52 -26.49
C ARG A 13 10.03 -6.78 -25.71
N PRO A 14 9.61 -8.05 -25.56
CA PRO A 14 8.36 -8.38 -24.90
C PRO A 14 8.36 -8.09 -23.39
N GLY A 15 9.53 -7.89 -22.77
CA GLY A 15 9.63 -7.54 -21.35
C GLY A 15 9.41 -6.06 -21.02
N VAL A 16 9.31 -5.17 -22.01
CA VAL A 16 9.09 -3.73 -21.77
C VAL A 16 7.67 -3.51 -21.26
N GLY A 17 7.55 -2.91 -20.08
CA GLY A 17 6.27 -2.69 -19.40
C GLY A 17 5.79 -3.89 -18.57
N GLU A 18 6.43 -5.04 -18.68
CA GLU A 18 6.16 -6.22 -17.84
C GLU A 18 6.86 -6.10 -16.48
N ASN A 19 6.66 -7.06 -15.58
CA ASN A 19 7.35 -7.13 -14.29
C ASN A 19 7.16 -5.87 -13.41
N LEU A 20 6.05 -5.14 -13.58
CA LEU A 20 5.71 -4.03 -12.68
C LEU A 20 5.49 -4.61 -11.28
N THR A 21 6.21 -4.07 -10.30
CA THR A 21 6.14 -4.48 -8.91
C THR A 21 5.98 -3.29 -8.00
N ASP A 22 5.32 -3.52 -6.87
CA ASP A 22 5.19 -2.57 -5.77
C ASP A 22 4.97 -3.37 -4.47
N HIS A 23 5.05 -2.69 -3.34
CA HIS A 23 4.68 -3.24 -2.04
C HIS A 23 3.16 -3.08 -1.85
N PRO A 24 2.37 -4.16 -1.77
CA PRO A 24 0.96 -4.04 -1.43
C PRO A 24 0.79 -3.79 0.08
N HIS A 25 0.01 -2.77 0.41
CA HIS A 25 -0.31 -2.36 1.78
C HIS A 25 -1.77 -2.63 2.14
N ILE A 26 -1.99 -2.97 3.40
CA ILE A 26 -3.30 -2.90 4.07
C ILE A 26 -3.13 -2.28 5.46
N ALA A 27 -4.22 -1.84 6.08
CA ALA A 27 -4.19 -1.32 7.44
C ALA A 27 -5.51 -1.45 8.18
N VAL A 28 -5.41 -1.31 9.49
CA VAL A 28 -6.56 -1.11 10.37
C VAL A 28 -6.38 0.22 11.10
N GLY A 29 -7.39 1.07 11.03
CA GLY A 29 -7.39 2.39 11.63
C GLY A 29 -7.82 2.34 13.09
N ALA A 30 -7.37 3.31 13.88
CA ALA A 30 -7.72 3.45 15.29
C ALA A 30 -8.02 4.90 15.65
N HIS A 31 -8.99 5.11 16.51
CA HIS A 31 -9.24 6.38 17.17
C HIS A 31 -8.68 6.35 18.59
N PHE A 32 -7.73 7.25 18.88
CA PHE A 32 -7.03 7.28 20.17
C PHE A 32 -7.85 8.00 21.24
N LYS A 33 -7.74 7.55 22.49
CA LYS A 33 -8.16 8.34 23.66
C LYS A 33 -7.35 9.63 23.74
N LYS A 34 -7.92 10.70 24.29
CA LYS A 34 -7.20 11.99 24.42
C LYS A 34 -5.87 11.85 25.15
N SER A 35 -5.83 11.06 26.22
CA SER A 35 -4.63 10.79 27.03
C SER A 35 -3.52 10.05 26.26
N ALA A 36 -3.87 9.29 25.22
CA ALA A 36 -2.94 8.53 24.41
C ALA A 36 -2.43 9.30 23.18
N ARG A 37 -2.93 10.51 22.93
CA ARG A 37 -2.52 11.30 21.76
C ARG A 37 -1.18 11.98 22.01
N LEU A 38 -0.29 11.86 21.02
CA LEU A 38 0.98 12.58 21.02
C LEU A 38 0.76 14.10 21.12
N LYS A 39 1.59 14.75 21.93
CA LYS A 39 1.59 16.21 22.11
C LYS A 39 2.01 16.91 20.81
N PRO A 40 1.63 18.19 20.62
CA PRO A 40 2.19 19.02 19.56
C PRO A 40 3.73 18.99 19.57
N GLY A 41 4.36 19.00 18.40
CA GLY A 41 5.83 18.88 18.27
C GLY A 41 6.37 17.45 18.32
N GLN A 42 5.67 16.51 18.95
CA GLN A 42 6.08 15.10 19.06
C GLN A 42 5.41 14.20 18.02
N ARG A 43 4.83 14.77 16.95
CA ARG A 43 4.02 14.02 15.97
C ARG A 43 4.80 13.77 14.67
N ARG A 44 5.56 12.68 14.62
CA ARG A 44 6.04 12.12 13.35
C ARG A 44 5.02 11.13 12.78
N HIS A 45 5.11 10.89 11.48
CA HIS A 45 4.19 9.98 10.79
C HIS A 45 4.37 8.55 11.30
N ILE A 46 5.61 8.04 11.26
CA ILE A 46 6.01 6.70 11.73
C ILE A 46 7.19 6.86 12.69
N PHE A 47 7.20 6.10 13.79
CA PHE A 47 8.32 6.04 14.76
C PHE A 47 8.99 4.67 14.79
N LEU A 48 8.26 3.63 14.38
CA LEU A 48 8.67 2.25 14.49
C LEU A 48 8.38 1.54 13.17
N GLY A 49 9.37 0.80 12.68
CA GLY A 49 9.18 -0.20 11.64
C GLY A 49 9.58 -1.56 12.19
N VAL A 50 8.73 -2.55 12.02
CA VAL A 50 8.99 -3.94 12.43
C VAL A 50 9.10 -4.78 11.17
N ARG A 51 10.32 -5.21 10.84
CA ARG A 51 10.54 -6.23 9.81
C ARG A 51 10.37 -7.61 10.43
N TYR A 52 9.60 -8.47 9.77
CA TYR A 52 9.42 -9.86 10.20
C TYR A 52 9.24 -10.77 8.99
N SER A 53 9.39 -12.07 9.21
CA SER A 53 9.13 -13.10 8.20
C SER A 53 7.71 -13.62 8.35
N SER A 54 6.99 -13.74 7.24
CA SER A 54 5.71 -14.44 7.19
C SER A 54 5.85 -15.96 7.43
N ASN A 55 7.03 -16.51 7.13
CA ASN A 55 7.36 -17.94 7.21
C ASN A 55 6.50 -18.85 6.30
N HIS A 56 5.83 -18.30 5.29
CA HIS A 56 5.18 -19.11 4.27
C HIS A 56 6.20 -19.75 3.32
N ALA A 57 5.89 -20.96 2.84
CA ALA A 57 6.74 -21.67 1.90
C ALA A 57 6.98 -20.85 0.63
N GLY A 58 8.21 -20.86 0.11
CA GLY A 58 8.59 -20.12 -1.08
C GLY A 58 8.60 -18.59 -0.93
N CYS A 59 8.56 -18.08 0.31
CA CYS A 59 8.68 -16.65 0.62
C CYS A 59 10.05 -16.30 1.20
N HIS A 60 10.53 -15.10 0.89
CA HIS A 60 11.82 -14.59 1.35
C HIS A 60 11.82 -14.32 2.88
N PRO A 61 12.93 -14.50 3.61
CA PRO A 61 13.02 -14.07 5.00
C PRO A 61 12.91 -12.54 5.15
N GLY A 62 12.18 -12.03 6.15
CA GLY A 62 11.99 -10.59 6.34
C GLY A 62 11.13 -9.93 5.24
N ASP A 63 10.22 -10.69 4.67
CA ASP A 63 9.32 -10.31 3.57
C ASP A 63 8.12 -9.46 3.99
N MET A 64 7.95 -9.19 5.29
CA MET A 64 6.87 -8.38 5.82
C MET A 64 7.41 -7.17 6.59
N LEU A 65 6.67 -6.07 6.50
CA LEU A 65 6.94 -4.85 7.26
C LEU A 65 5.65 -4.36 7.90
N LEU A 66 5.70 -4.10 9.21
CA LEU A 66 4.61 -3.51 9.99
C LEU A 66 5.03 -2.14 10.51
N MET A 67 4.15 -1.15 10.35
CA MET A 67 4.41 0.24 10.68
C MET A 67 3.20 0.89 11.37
N PRO A 68 3.33 1.28 12.64
CA PRO A 68 2.34 2.13 13.30
C PRO A 68 2.42 3.56 12.76
N VAL A 69 1.29 4.04 12.23
CA VAL A 69 1.10 5.40 11.74
C VAL A 69 0.34 6.22 12.78
N ASN A 70 0.95 7.31 13.24
CA ASN A 70 0.49 8.06 14.42
C ASN A 70 -0.41 9.25 14.10
N ARG A 71 -0.64 9.53 12.81
CA ARG A 71 -1.60 10.53 12.34
C ARG A 71 -2.16 10.13 10.98
N ALA A 72 -3.47 10.21 10.84
CA ALA A 72 -4.16 9.98 9.56
C ALA A 72 -4.31 11.27 8.71
N GLY A 73 -3.99 12.45 9.27
CA GLY A 73 -4.13 13.72 8.54
C GLY A 73 -3.53 14.94 9.25
N TRP A 74 -3.53 16.09 8.58
CA TRP A 74 -3.05 17.36 9.12
C TRP A 74 -4.09 18.07 10.02
N HIS A 75 -5.36 17.71 9.86
CA HIS A 75 -6.51 18.35 10.48
C HIS A 75 -6.90 17.71 11.83
N PRO A 76 -7.73 18.33 12.69
CA PRO A 76 -8.04 17.86 14.05
C PRO A 76 -8.48 16.39 14.15
N LEU A 77 -9.39 15.94 13.27
CA LEU A 77 -9.82 14.54 13.27
C LEU A 77 -8.67 13.57 12.91
N GLY A 78 -7.87 13.89 11.89
CA GLY A 78 -6.71 13.08 11.51
C GLY A 78 -5.61 13.06 12.57
N LYS A 79 -5.59 14.07 13.46
CA LYS A 79 -4.71 14.12 14.63
C LYS A 79 -5.21 13.26 15.80
N ALA A 80 -6.47 12.85 15.82
CA ALA A 80 -7.05 11.96 16.81
C ALA A 80 -6.97 10.47 16.41
N MET A 81 -6.51 10.21 15.19
CA MET A 81 -6.55 8.89 14.57
C MET A 81 -5.16 8.45 14.10
N GLY A 82 -4.94 7.14 14.09
CA GLY A 82 -3.77 6.50 13.50
C GLY A 82 -4.16 5.18 12.84
N ALA A 83 -3.18 4.43 12.41
CA ALA A 83 -3.38 3.12 11.80
C ALA A 83 -2.22 2.18 12.11
N LEU A 84 -2.48 0.88 12.07
CA LEU A 84 -1.44 -0.13 12.01
C LEU A 84 -1.39 -0.65 10.58
N ASN A 85 -0.32 -0.30 9.86
CA ASN A 85 -0.11 -0.71 8.48
C ASN A 85 0.74 -1.97 8.46
N VAL A 86 0.42 -2.87 7.54
CA VAL A 86 1.30 -3.97 7.16
C VAL A 86 1.46 -3.95 5.64
N CYS A 87 2.65 -4.26 5.16
CA CYS A 87 2.89 -4.53 3.76
C CYS A 87 3.68 -5.80 3.56
N VAL A 88 3.44 -6.38 2.38
CA VAL A 88 4.34 -7.35 1.78
C VAL A 88 5.53 -6.57 1.25
N ASN A 89 6.63 -6.66 1.98
CA ASN A 89 7.88 -5.97 1.70
C ASN A 89 8.74 -6.74 0.68
N LYS A 90 8.36 -7.97 0.30
CA LYS A 90 8.92 -8.68 -0.87
C LYS A 90 7.79 -9.31 -1.67
N SER A 91 7.35 -8.61 -2.70
CA SER A 91 6.17 -8.95 -3.52
C SER A 91 6.49 -9.95 -4.65
N TYR A 92 5.58 -10.90 -4.88
CA TYR A 92 5.66 -11.88 -5.98
C TYR A 92 4.67 -11.60 -7.11
N SER A 93 3.59 -10.87 -6.84
CA SER A 93 2.65 -10.40 -7.87
C SER A 93 3.39 -9.56 -8.90
N ARG A 94 2.96 -9.67 -10.16
CA ARG A 94 3.51 -8.92 -11.29
C ARG A 94 2.39 -8.26 -12.07
N GLY A 95 2.51 -6.95 -12.20
CA GLY A 95 1.65 -6.11 -13.00
C GLY A 95 2.27 -5.74 -14.34
N THR A 96 1.62 -4.82 -15.03
CA THR A 96 2.04 -4.31 -16.33
C THR A 96 1.84 -2.80 -16.47
N VAL A 97 2.59 -2.21 -17.39
CA VAL A 97 2.41 -0.87 -17.92
C VAL A 97 2.28 -0.98 -19.43
N MET A 98 1.16 -0.52 -19.97
CA MET A 98 0.85 -0.62 -21.39
C MET A 98 0.55 0.76 -21.98
N LEU A 99 1.04 0.99 -23.20
CA LEU A 99 0.64 2.16 -23.98
C LEU A 99 -0.88 2.14 -24.23
N LYS A 100 -1.53 3.25 -23.89
CA LYS A 100 -2.93 3.51 -24.22
C LYS A 100 -3.10 3.89 -25.70
N SER A 101 -2.19 4.70 -26.22
CA SER A 101 -2.17 5.18 -27.60
C SER A 101 -0.72 5.46 -28.04
N ALA A 102 -0.55 5.95 -29.28
CA ALA A 102 0.74 6.45 -29.77
C ALA A 102 1.02 7.92 -29.40
N VAL A 103 0.08 8.60 -28.72
CA VAL A 103 0.24 9.99 -28.30
C VAL A 103 1.12 10.06 -27.06
N GLN A 104 2.24 10.77 -27.14
CA GLN A 104 3.23 10.84 -26.05
C GLN A 104 2.66 11.33 -24.71
N THR A 105 1.69 12.25 -24.75
CA THR A 105 1.08 12.83 -23.54
C THR A 105 0.00 11.97 -22.92
N ASP A 106 -0.41 10.88 -23.57
CA ASP A 106 -1.41 9.99 -23.02
C ASP A 106 -0.77 9.15 -21.90
N GLU A 107 -1.36 9.24 -20.70
CA GLU A 107 -0.98 8.39 -19.59
C GLU A 107 -1.13 6.90 -19.95
N PRO A 108 -0.16 6.05 -19.57
CA PRO A 108 -0.23 4.64 -19.84
C PRO A 108 -1.33 3.97 -19.01
N ILE A 109 -1.76 2.80 -19.46
CA ILE A 109 -2.59 1.90 -18.69
C ILE A 109 -1.67 1.16 -17.71
N VAL A 110 -1.90 1.34 -16.43
CA VAL A 110 -1.11 0.71 -15.36
C VAL A 110 -2.01 -0.26 -14.60
N ASP A 111 -1.58 -1.51 -14.52
CA ASP A 111 -2.21 -2.53 -13.69
C ASP A 111 -1.16 -3.13 -12.76
N LEU A 112 -1.27 -2.85 -11.45
CA LEU A 112 -0.37 -3.39 -10.43
C LEU A 112 -0.63 -4.87 -10.14
N ASN A 113 -1.81 -5.37 -10.52
CA ASN A 113 -2.21 -6.77 -10.39
C ASN A 113 -1.94 -7.34 -9.00
N PHE A 114 -2.26 -6.56 -7.96
CA PHE A 114 -2.00 -6.93 -6.57
C PHE A 114 -2.71 -8.23 -6.20
N ALA A 115 -2.02 -9.05 -5.40
CA ALA A 115 -2.52 -10.33 -4.94
C ALA A 115 -2.84 -11.34 -6.06
N SER A 116 -2.22 -11.18 -7.24
CA SER A 116 -2.28 -12.16 -8.33
C SER A 116 -1.46 -13.41 -8.03
N ASP A 117 -0.34 -13.27 -7.30
CA ASP A 117 0.37 -14.40 -6.71
C ASP A 117 -0.23 -14.74 -5.35
N GLY A 118 -0.65 -16.00 -5.17
CA GLY A 118 -1.29 -16.48 -3.95
C GLY A 118 -0.44 -16.25 -2.68
N ARG A 119 0.89 -16.23 -2.82
CA ARG A 119 1.80 -15.93 -1.69
C ARG A 119 1.60 -14.52 -1.15
N ASP A 120 1.30 -13.54 -1.99
CA ASP A 120 1.07 -12.17 -1.53
C ASP A 120 -0.26 -12.07 -0.80
N LEU A 121 -1.31 -12.69 -1.35
CA LEU A 121 -2.64 -12.69 -0.73
C LEU A 121 -2.61 -13.33 0.66
N MET A 122 -2.02 -14.52 0.79
CA MET A 122 -1.90 -15.22 2.06
C MET A 122 -1.16 -14.39 3.10
N ARG A 123 -0.10 -13.70 2.70
CA ARG A 123 0.69 -12.84 3.61
C ARG A 123 -0.03 -11.58 4.04
N LEU A 124 -0.84 -10.99 3.17
CA LEU A 124 -1.72 -9.88 3.54
C LEU A 124 -2.80 -10.35 4.53
N VAL A 125 -3.38 -11.54 4.32
CA VAL A 125 -4.33 -12.17 5.26
C VAL A 125 -3.67 -12.43 6.62
N ASP A 126 -2.47 -13.01 6.67
CA ASP A 126 -1.72 -13.19 7.94
C ASP A 126 -1.39 -11.84 8.59
N GLY A 127 -0.96 -10.86 7.80
CA GLY A 127 -0.71 -9.51 8.25
C GLY A 127 -1.94 -8.86 8.89
N PHE A 128 -3.12 -9.05 8.31
CA PHE A 128 -4.38 -8.58 8.89
C PHE A 128 -4.68 -9.24 10.24
N ARG A 129 -4.52 -10.57 10.35
CA ARG A 129 -4.71 -11.30 11.61
C ARG A 129 -3.73 -10.82 12.68
N ARG A 130 -2.47 -10.58 12.30
CA ARG A 130 -1.43 -10.04 13.19
C ARG A 130 -1.80 -8.65 13.70
N ILE A 131 -2.26 -7.76 12.81
CA ILE A 131 -2.77 -6.44 13.22
C ILE A 131 -3.89 -6.59 14.24
N CYS A 132 -4.87 -7.47 13.97
CA CYS A 132 -5.98 -7.69 14.87
C CYS A 132 -5.54 -8.20 16.25
N LYS A 133 -4.59 -9.14 16.30
CA LYS A 133 -4.01 -9.62 17.57
C LYS A 133 -3.36 -8.50 18.38
N ILE A 134 -2.61 -7.61 17.72
CA ILE A 134 -1.99 -6.45 18.37
C ILE A 134 -3.07 -5.50 18.90
N MET A 135 -4.05 -5.19 18.06
CA MET A 135 -5.12 -4.27 18.42
C MET A 135 -6.01 -4.80 19.55
N GLN A 136 -6.18 -6.11 19.67
CA GLN A 136 -6.92 -6.76 20.77
C GLN A 136 -6.13 -6.84 22.09
N SER A 137 -4.82 -6.56 22.08
CA SER A 137 -4.02 -6.61 23.31
C SER A 137 -4.49 -5.57 24.34
N PRO A 138 -4.46 -5.88 25.65
CA PRO A 138 -4.80 -4.91 26.70
C PRO A 138 -3.97 -3.63 26.61
N ASP A 139 -2.70 -3.77 26.24
CA ASP A 139 -1.75 -2.65 26.08
C ASP A 139 -2.21 -1.65 25.02
N VAL A 140 -2.88 -2.10 23.95
CA VAL A 140 -3.44 -1.21 22.93
C VAL A 140 -4.86 -0.77 23.28
N GLN A 141 -5.72 -1.69 23.74
CA GLN A 141 -7.13 -1.41 24.05
C GLN A 141 -7.30 -0.32 25.11
N GLN A 142 -6.39 -0.23 26.09
CA GLN A 142 -6.45 0.83 27.09
C GLN A 142 -6.23 2.24 26.51
N HIS A 143 -5.66 2.36 25.31
CA HIS A 143 -5.31 3.63 24.67
C HIS A 143 -6.22 4.02 23.49
N VAL A 144 -7.01 3.09 22.97
CA VAL A 144 -7.94 3.35 21.86
C VAL A 144 -9.39 3.44 22.35
N ASN A 145 -10.18 4.29 21.69
CA ASN A 145 -11.63 4.33 21.88
C ASN A 145 -12.33 3.27 21.02
N THR A 146 -11.79 3.04 19.82
CA THR A 146 -12.35 2.13 18.80
C THR A 146 -11.35 2.01 17.64
N TRP A 147 -11.55 1.01 16.79
CA TRP A 147 -10.72 0.67 15.64
C TRP A 147 -11.61 0.09 14.54
N PHE A 148 -11.21 0.26 13.29
CA PHE A 148 -12.06 0.08 12.11
C PHE A 148 -11.23 -0.28 10.89
N LEU A 149 -11.85 -0.91 9.87
CA LEU A 149 -11.15 -1.26 8.64
C LEU A 149 -10.74 0.02 7.92
N ALA A 150 -9.43 0.24 7.76
CA ALA A 150 -8.96 1.39 7.01
C ALA A 150 -9.08 1.07 5.53
N GLY A 151 -9.96 1.79 4.83
CA GLY A 151 -10.01 1.82 3.38
C GLY A 151 -9.47 3.15 2.87
N TYR A 152 -8.77 3.11 1.73
CA TYR A 152 -8.39 4.33 1.03
C TYR A 152 -9.61 4.81 0.22
N SER A 153 -10.41 5.72 0.77
CA SER A 153 -11.62 6.26 0.11
C SER A 153 -11.38 7.66 -0.47
N ASP A 154 -12.15 8.01 -1.51
CA ASP A 154 -12.09 9.35 -2.12
C ASP A 154 -12.45 10.46 -1.13
N GLU A 155 -13.35 10.21 -0.18
CA GLU A 155 -13.70 11.17 0.86
C GLU A 155 -12.54 11.40 1.84
N ALA A 156 -11.82 10.34 2.21
CA ALA A 156 -10.62 10.46 3.04
C ALA A 156 -9.54 11.30 2.32
N ARG A 157 -9.40 11.10 1.00
CA ARG A 157 -8.53 11.91 0.14
C ARG A 157 -8.97 13.37 0.06
N ALA A 158 -10.27 13.65 -0.06
CA ALA A 158 -10.79 15.03 -0.11
C ALA A 158 -10.53 15.81 1.19
N LEU A 159 -10.59 15.13 2.35
CA LEU A 159 -10.30 15.72 3.65
C LEU A 159 -8.80 16.00 3.87
N SER A 160 -7.92 15.28 3.17
CA SER A 160 -6.47 15.49 3.27
C SER A 160 -6.00 16.78 2.58
N VAL A 161 -6.80 17.35 1.67
CA VAL A 161 -6.52 18.63 1.01
C VAL A 161 -6.51 19.78 2.02
N ARG A 162 -5.48 20.64 1.98
CA ARG A 162 -5.33 21.78 2.89
C ARG A 162 -6.28 22.93 2.53
N LYS A 163 -7.47 22.94 3.15
CA LYS A 163 -8.45 24.04 3.05
C LYS A 163 -8.92 24.47 4.45
N PRO A 164 -9.10 25.77 4.74
CA PRO A 164 -9.64 26.23 6.03
C PRO A 164 -11.01 25.61 6.35
N SER A 165 -11.86 25.43 5.33
CA SER A 165 -13.16 24.76 5.47
C SER A 165 -13.03 23.29 5.91
N ASN A 166 -12.00 22.56 5.44
CA ASN A 166 -11.72 21.20 5.90
C ASN A 166 -11.29 21.19 7.37
N TRP A 167 -10.54 22.21 7.81
CA TRP A 167 -10.17 22.33 9.22
C TRP A 167 -11.40 22.50 10.11
N VAL A 168 -12.31 23.43 9.79
CA VAL A 168 -13.52 23.68 10.60
C VAL A 168 -14.41 22.44 10.66
N LYS A 169 -14.70 21.83 9.49
CA LYS A 169 -15.50 20.60 9.40
C LYS A 169 -14.92 19.47 10.28
N THR A 170 -13.61 19.29 10.23
CA THR A 170 -12.93 18.22 10.97
C THR A 170 -12.69 18.56 12.43
N ALA A 171 -12.69 19.84 12.83
CA ALA A 171 -12.69 20.26 14.22
C ALA A 171 -14.01 19.87 14.91
N THR A 172 -15.15 20.20 14.29
CA THR A 172 -16.48 19.79 14.77
C THR A 172 -16.60 18.27 14.84
N ALA A 173 -16.17 17.56 13.77
CA ALA A 173 -16.19 16.11 13.76
C ALA A 173 -15.29 15.49 14.85
N ALA A 174 -14.10 16.04 15.09
CA ALA A 174 -13.21 15.58 16.15
C ALA A 174 -13.82 15.76 17.54
N TYR A 175 -14.46 16.91 17.79
CA TYR A 175 -15.17 17.17 19.04
C TYR A 175 -16.29 16.14 19.27
N LEU A 176 -17.15 15.91 18.26
CA LEU A 176 -18.21 14.91 18.35
C LEU A 176 -17.66 13.50 18.52
N PHE A 177 -16.56 13.14 17.85
CA PHE A 177 -15.90 11.84 17.99
C PHE A 177 -15.37 11.59 19.41
N ASP A 178 -14.91 12.65 20.07
CA ASP A 178 -14.35 12.57 21.42
C ASP A 178 -15.42 12.43 22.49
N TYR A 179 -16.55 13.12 22.34
CA TYR A 179 -17.52 13.30 23.42
C TYR A 179 -18.88 12.63 23.19
N ALA A 180 -19.19 12.22 21.96
CA ALA A 180 -20.45 11.54 21.63
C ALA A 180 -20.17 10.11 21.12
N PRO A 181 -20.09 9.09 22.01
CA PRO A 181 -19.85 7.69 21.63
C PRO A 181 -20.83 7.20 20.56
N PHE A 182 -22.11 7.53 20.70
CA PHE A 182 -23.15 7.20 19.72
C PHE A 182 -22.85 7.75 18.32
N PHE A 183 -22.41 9.00 18.22
CA PHE A 183 -22.04 9.61 16.94
C PHE A 183 -20.81 8.93 16.33
N ARG A 184 -19.77 8.72 17.14
CA ARG A 184 -18.53 8.04 16.72
C ARG A 184 -18.83 6.66 16.17
N GLU A 185 -19.56 5.85 16.94
CA GLU A 185 -19.89 4.48 16.55
C GLU A 185 -20.72 4.49 15.28
N THR A 186 -21.81 5.27 15.22
CA THR A 186 -22.69 5.34 14.05
C THR A 186 -21.95 5.76 12.78
N LEU A 187 -21.07 6.78 12.84
CA LEU A 187 -20.30 7.22 11.68
C LEU A 187 -19.32 6.13 11.22
N LEU A 188 -18.61 5.50 12.15
CA LEU A 188 -17.67 4.42 11.83
C LEU A 188 -18.39 3.18 11.28
N LYS A 189 -19.55 2.79 11.86
CA LYS A 189 -20.37 1.68 11.34
C LYS A 189 -20.72 1.92 9.88
N ARG A 190 -21.21 3.12 9.55
CA ARG A 190 -21.65 3.48 8.20
C ARG A 190 -20.52 3.60 7.19
N LYS A 191 -19.33 4.06 7.60
CA LYS A 191 -18.24 4.39 6.67
C LYS A 191 -17.15 3.33 6.53
N PHE A 192 -16.80 2.62 7.61
CA PHE A 192 -15.57 1.83 7.68
C PHE A 192 -15.79 0.40 8.17
N GLY A 193 -17.03 -0.01 8.42
CA GLY A 193 -17.33 -1.27 9.09
C GLY A 193 -17.00 -1.23 10.59
N THR A 194 -17.67 -2.08 11.36
CA THR A 194 -17.55 -2.12 12.82
C THR A 194 -16.50 -3.10 13.31
N THR A 195 -16.15 -3.00 14.59
CA THR A 195 -15.51 -4.09 15.34
C THR A 195 -16.23 -5.42 15.10
N ASP A 196 -17.56 -5.44 15.02
CA ASP A 196 -18.33 -6.67 14.76
C ASP A 196 -17.99 -7.29 13.40
N ARG A 197 -17.80 -6.46 12.36
CA ARG A 197 -17.34 -6.93 11.04
C ARG A 197 -15.92 -7.49 11.13
N ILE A 198 -15.02 -6.82 11.85
CA ILE A 198 -13.65 -7.32 12.06
C ILE A 198 -13.69 -8.68 12.79
N GLN A 199 -14.54 -8.84 13.81
CA GLN A 199 -14.68 -10.11 14.53
C GLN A 199 -15.25 -11.23 13.64
N ALA A 200 -16.26 -10.92 12.82
CA ALA A 200 -16.78 -11.87 11.84
C ALA A 200 -15.70 -12.31 10.82
N MET A 201 -14.88 -11.35 10.35
CA MET A 201 -13.77 -11.63 9.44
C MET A 201 -12.69 -12.50 10.09
N LEU A 202 -12.39 -12.31 11.37
CA LEU A 202 -11.38 -13.13 12.07
C LEU A 202 -11.75 -14.62 12.10
N GLY A 203 -13.04 -14.96 12.04
CA GLY A 203 -13.53 -16.33 11.93
C GLY A 203 -13.63 -16.87 10.50
N ASN A 204 -13.41 -16.06 9.48
CA ASN A 204 -13.58 -16.46 8.08
C ASN A 204 -12.49 -15.87 7.17
N GLU A 205 -11.57 -16.72 6.72
CA GLU A 205 -10.44 -16.33 5.87
C GLU A 205 -10.87 -15.73 4.53
N GLU A 206 -11.94 -16.24 3.93
CA GLU A 206 -12.44 -15.75 2.64
C GLU A 206 -12.90 -14.30 2.75
N LEU A 207 -13.57 -13.94 3.85
CA LEU A 207 -13.96 -12.55 4.12
C LEU A 207 -12.76 -11.62 4.28
N ILE A 208 -11.65 -12.11 4.85
CA ILE A 208 -10.40 -11.34 4.93
C ILE A 208 -9.80 -11.18 3.54
N ALA A 209 -9.71 -12.26 2.76
CA ALA A 209 -9.15 -12.25 1.42
C ALA A 209 -9.91 -11.31 0.48
N ASP A 210 -11.24 -11.33 0.52
CA ASP A 210 -12.09 -10.44 -0.26
C ASP A 210 -11.89 -8.98 0.14
N TRP A 211 -11.82 -8.70 1.44
CA TRP A 211 -11.53 -7.36 1.93
C TRP A 211 -10.14 -6.88 1.51
N VAL A 212 -9.12 -7.74 1.59
CA VAL A 212 -7.75 -7.44 1.14
C VAL A 212 -7.75 -7.07 -0.34
N LYS A 213 -8.38 -7.87 -1.21
CA LYS A 213 -8.47 -7.59 -2.65
C LYS A 213 -9.16 -6.24 -2.94
N GLN A 214 -10.15 -5.87 -2.14
CA GLN A 214 -10.88 -4.60 -2.29
C GLN A 214 -10.14 -3.40 -1.68
N SER A 215 -9.23 -3.63 -0.74
CA SER A 215 -8.66 -2.58 0.10
C SER A 215 -7.16 -2.42 -0.05
N VAL A 216 -6.47 -3.30 -0.76
CA VAL A 216 -5.01 -3.21 -0.95
C VAL A 216 -4.64 -1.96 -1.75
N TRP A 217 -3.59 -1.26 -1.35
CA TRP A 217 -3.08 -0.09 -2.07
C TRP A 217 -1.57 -0.12 -2.26
N SER A 218 -1.13 0.76 -3.17
CA SER A 218 0.27 0.96 -3.55
C SER A 218 1.11 1.53 -2.42
N GLY A 219 2.31 0.99 -2.23
CA GLY A 219 3.33 1.55 -1.35
C GLY A 219 4.07 2.74 -1.95
N TRP A 220 3.72 3.15 -3.17
CA TRP A 220 4.46 4.11 -4.00
C TRP A 220 5.92 3.68 -4.26
N HIS A 221 6.15 2.38 -4.36
CA HIS A 221 7.45 1.78 -4.63
C HIS A 221 7.47 1.06 -5.98
N VAL A 222 6.79 1.64 -6.96
CA VAL A 222 6.68 1.10 -8.33
C VAL A 222 8.07 0.92 -8.95
N SER A 223 8.33 -0.28 -9.47
CA SER A 223 9.64 -0.67 -10.01
C SER A 223 9.54 -1.87 -10.96
N GLY A 224 10.59 -2.09 -11.76
CA GLY A 224 10.80 -3.33 -12.51
C GLY A 224 10.30 -3.40 -13.96
N THR A 225 9.74 -2.32 -14.51
CA THR A 225 9.13 -2.28 -15.86
C THR A 225 10.10 -2.41 -17.04
N CYS A 226 11.40 -2.29 -16.79
CA CYS A 226 12.49 -2.46 -17.74
C CYS A 226 13.58 -3.33 -17.13
N LYS A 227 13.24 -4.49 -16.57
CA LYS A 227 14.17 -5.27 -15.74
C LYS A 227 15.49 -5.64 -16.43
N MET A 228 16.58 -5.57 -15.67
CA MET A 228 17.81 -6.30 -15.97
C MET A 228 17.56 -7.81 -15.90
N GLY A 229 18.38 -8.59 -16.62
CA GLY A 229 18.35 -10.05 -16.51
C GLY A 229 19.47 -10.71 -17.30
N ALA A 230 19.60 -12.02 -17.12
CA ALA A 230 20.58 -12.85 -17.82
C ALA A 230 20.31 -12.86 -19.33
N ASP A 231 21.33 -13.19 -20.13
CA ASP A 231 21.19 -13.26 -21.60
C ASP A 231 20.17 -14.31 -22.06
N SER A 232 19.93 -15.34 -21.24
CA SER A 232 18.93 -16.38 -21.47
C SER A 232 17.52 -15.99 -21.05
N ASP A 233 17.31 -14.83 -20.42
CA ASP A 233 16.01 -14.39 -19.94
C ASP A 233 15.26 -13.65 -21.06
N PRO A 234 14.21 -14.24 -21.67
CA PRO A 234 13.52 -13.65 -22.80
C PRO A 234 12.76 -12.36 -22.44
N LEU A 235 12.53 -12.12 -21.14
CA LEU A 235 11.85 -10.93 -20.62
C LEU A 235 12.81 -9.88 -20.07
N ALA A 236 14.13 -10.11 -20.09
CA ALA A 236 15.10 -9.09 -19.70
C ALA A 236 15.08 -7.94 -20.70
N VAL A 237 14.86 -6.70 -20.27
CA VAL A 237 14.95 -5.54 -21.16
C VAL A 237 16.39 -5.05 -21.25
N LEU A 238 17.13 -5.17 -20.15
CA LEU A 238 18.48 -4.63 -19.99
C LEU A 238 19.52 -5.72 -19.73
N ASP A 239 20.78 -5.43 -20.07
CA ASP A 239 21.95 -6.16 -19.56
C ASP A 239 22.34 -5.69 -18.14
N ALA A 240 23.40 -6.29 -17.56
CA ALA A 240 23.88 -5.95 -16.22
C ALA A 240 24.47 -4.52 -16.12
N GLU A 241 24.82 -3.91 -17.25
CA GLU A 241 25.26 -2.52 -17.34
C GLU A 241 24.11 -1.57 -17.74
N CYS A 242 22.86 -2.00 -17.61
CA CYS A 242 21.66 -1.20 -17.89
C CYS A 242 21.51 -0.76 -19.36
N ARG A 243 22.17 -1.45 -20.31
CA ARG A 243 22.00 -1.18 -21.74
C ARG A 243 20.75 -1.86 -22.27
N VAL A 244 20.00 -1.15 -23.13
CA VAL A 244 18.80 -1.70 -23.77
C VAL A 244 19.18 -2.74 -24.80
N ARG A 245 18.70 -3.98 -24.61
CA ARG A 245 18.99 -5.09 -25.52
C ARG A 245 18.35 -4.81 -26.88
N GLY A 246 19.13 -4.97 -27.96
CA GLY A 246 18.68 -4.73 -29.34
C GLY A 246 18.73 -3.26 -29.80
N VAL A 247 19.19 -2.32 -28.96
CA VAL A 247 19.33 -0.90 -29.32
C VAL A 247 20.70 -0.39 -28.88
N GLN A 248 21.46 0.21 -29.80
CA GLN A 248 22.77 0.78 -29.49
C GLN A 248 22.64 2.17 -28.86
N GLY A 249 23.55 2.51 -27.93
CA GLY A 249 23.63 3.85 -27.35
C GLY A 249 22.52 4.22 -26.37
N LEU A 250 21.67 3.28 -25.96
CA LEU A 250 20.53 3.53 -25.06
C LEU A 250 20.67 2.78 -23.73
N ARG A 251 20.41 3.49 -22.62
CA ARG A 251 20.38 2.94 -21.25
C ARG A 251 19.14 3.43 -20.51
N VAL A 252 18.73 2.67 -19.49
CA VAL A 252 17.68 3.05 -18.52
C VAL A 252 18.31 2.97 -17.14
N VAL A 253 18.15 3.99 -16.29
CA VAL A 253 18.87 4.08 -15.00
C VAL A 253 17.97 4.65 -13.90
N ASP A 254 16.85 3.99 -13.66
CA ASP A 254 15.89 4.31 -12.60
C ASP A 254 15.31 3.02 -11.99
N ALA A 255 14.26 3.13 -11.15
CA ALA A 255 13.67 1.97 -10.49
C ALA A 255 13.06 0.92 -11.45
N SER A 256 12.82 1.25 -12.73
CA SER A 256 12.33 0.30 -13.72
C SER A 256 13.31 -0.84 -13.99
N ILE A 257 14.61 -0.66 -13.72
CA ILE A 257 15.63 -1.67 -14.01
C ILE A 257 15.62 -2.86 -13.05
N MET A 258 14.95 -2.73 -11.90
CA MET A 258 15.01 -3.70 -10.82
C MET A 258 14.42 -5.07 -11.25
N PRO A 259 15.19 -6.17 -11.22
CA PRO A 259 14.67 -7.49 -11.57
C PRO A 259 13.51 -7.95 -10.67
N THR A 260 13.60 -7.59 -9.39
CA THR A 260 12.55 -7.78 -8.40
C THR A 260 12.58 -6.60 -7.45
N ILE A 261 11.42 -6.22 -6.90
CA ILE A 261 11.37 -5.16 -5.88
C ILE A 261 12.28 -5.49 -4.69
N VAL A 262 13.07 -4.51 -4.25
CA VAL A 262 13.92 -4.63 -3.07
C VAL A 262 13.07 -4.62 -1.80
N ALA A 263 13.53 -5.30 -0.74
CA ALA A 263 12.82 -5.34 0.54
C ALA A 263 13.03 -4.06 1.39
N ALA A 264 12.85 -2.90 0.75
CA ALA A 264 13.06 -1.57 1.30
C ALA A 264 12.25 -0.52 0.51
N ASN A 265 12.08 0.67 1.07
CA ASN A 265 11.60 1.82 0.31
C ASN A 265 12.55 2.11 -0.86
N THR A 266 12.00 2.35 -2.06
CA THR A 266 12.79 2.38 -3.30
C THR A 266 13.63 3.64 -3.48
N ASN A 267 13.39 4.72 -2.72
CA ASN A 267 14.10 5.98 -2.93
C ASN A 267 15.61 5.90 -2.65
N ILE A 268 16.05 5.12 -1.66
CA ILE A 268 17.50 5.00 -1.36
C ILE A 268 18.18 4.03 -2.33
N THR A 269 17.43 3.05 -2.84
CA THR A 269 17.95 2.00 -3.72
C THR A 269 17.94 2.38 -5.19
N THR A 270 17.29 3.49 -5.55
CA THR A 270 17.28 4.06 -6.90
C THR A 270 18.36 5.11 -6.97
#